data_AF-A0A832EZ71-F1
#
_entry.id   AF-A0A832EZ71-F1
#
_cell.length_a   1.000
_cell.length_b   1.000
_cell.length_c   1.000
_cell.angle_alpha   90.00
_cell.angle_beta   90.00
_cell.angle_gamma   90.00
#
_symmetry.space_group_name_H-M   'P 1'
#
loop_
_entity.id
_entity.type
_entity.pdbx_description
1 polymer ?
#
loop_
_entity_poly.entity_id
_entity_poly.type
_entity_poly.pdbx_seq_one_letter_code
_entity_poly.pdbx_strand_id
1 'polypeptide(L)'
;MFEPKAIAIDLDGTITDRRRALNLRAVEALRKLKIPVVLATGNAPCFARAVAKVIGVSDVVICENGGVVRFSYDGEDIVLGNKEKCIKALEELKKHFSVELLDFEYRKSEVCMRRNFDLQMAREILKDFDVRLLDSGFAYHISDRNVSKGKALEFISDCLGIPVKGFAVVGDSENDIDMFRVAGFRIAVANADIRLKELADLVTPSNDGDGVIEALEFLRLI
;
A
#
# COMPACT_ATOMS: atom_id res chain seq x y z
N MET A 1 -21.65 1.40 15.38
CA MET A 1 -20.16 1.48 15.35
C MET A 1 -19.70 0.35 14.46
N PHE A 2 -18.78 0.63 13.52
CA PHE A 2 -18.28 -0.39 12.61
C PHE A 2 -17.44 -1.41 13.39
N GLU A 3 -17.65 -2.71 13.14
CA GLU A 3 -16.89 -3.80 13.77
C GLU A 3 -16.06 -4.51 12.70
N PRO A 4 -14.76 -4.17 12.56
CA PRO A 4 -13.91 -4.75 11.52
C PRO A 4 -13.68 -6.25 11.77
N LYS A 5 -13.73 -7.03 10.70
CA LYS A 5 -13.33 -8.44 10.69
C LYS A 5 -11.87 -8.64 10.30
N ALA A 6 -11.28 -7.65 9.66
CA ALA A 6 -9.85 -7.54 9.37
C ALA A 6 -9.48 -6.06 9.21
N ILE A 7 -8.19 -5.74 9.27
CA ILE A 7 -7.68 -4.39 9.01
C ILE A 7 -6.56 -4.45 7.97
N ALA A 8 -6.58 -3.57 6.97
CA ALA A 8 -5.45 -3.39 6.05
C ALA A 8 -4.80 -2.02 6.30
N ILE A 9 -3.48 -1.99 6.44
CA ILE A 9 -2.77 -0.81 6.91
C ILE A 9 -1.58 -0.58 5.99
N ASP A 10 -1.51 0.64 5.43
CA ASP A 10 -0.32 1.05 4.69
C ASP A 10 0.91 1.14 5.60
N LEU A 11 2.10 0.98 5.03
CA LEU A 11 3.35 1.02 5.79
C LEU A 11 3.98 2.42 5.83
N ASP A 12 4.27 3.02 4.67
CA ASP A 12 5.16 4.18 4.55
C ASP A 12 4.38 5.49 4.70
N GLY A 13 4.67 6.29 5.72
CA GLY A 13 3.85 7.48 6.04
C GLY A 13 2.57 7.14 6.81
N THR A 14 2.34 5.86 7.10
CA THR A 14 1.21 5.37 7.92
C THR A 14 1.69 4.70 9.19
N ILE A 15 2.56 3.68 9.15
CA ILE A 15 3.19 3.10 10.36
C ILE A 15 4.59 3.71 10.57
N THR A 16 5.27 4.06 9.48
CA THR A 16 6.59 4.71 9.50
C THR A 16 6.47 6.22 9.31
N ASP A 17 7.44 6.95 9.85
CA ASP A 17 7.53 8.40 9.66
C ASP A 17 8.23 8.79 8.33
N ARG A 18 8.42 10.09 8.09
CA ARG A 18 9.14 10.59 6.89
C ARG A 18 10.60 10.13 6.77
N ARG A 19 11.23 9.68 7.86
CA ARG A 19 12.59 9.07 7.84
C ARG A 19 12.51 7.57 7.58
N ARG A 20 11.30 7.03 7.37
CA ARG A 20 10.98 5.60 7.28
C ARG A 20 11.31 4.85 8.57
N ALA A 21 11.34 5.55 9.69
CA ALA A 21 11.51 4.93 10.99
C ALA A 21 10.17 4.36 11.45
N LEU A 22 10.18 3.10 11.88
CA LEU A 22 9.00 2.38 12.35
C LEU A 22 8.55 2.92 13.71
N ASN A 23 7.27 3.30 13.84
CA ASN A 23 6.70 3.67 15.14
C ASN A 23 6.51 2.41 16.00
N LEU A 24 7.35 2.26 17.04
CA LEU A 24 7.34 1.08 17.89
C LEU A 24 6.06 0.94 18.74
N ARG A 25 5.38 2.05 19.07
CA ARG A 25 4.10 2.02 19.80
C ARG A 25 2.98 1.52 18.90
N ALA A 26 2.97 1.94 17.64
CA ALA A 26 2.03 1.43 16.64
C ALA A 26 2.23 -0.08 16.44
N VAL A 27 3.49 -0.53 16.35
CA VAL A 27 3.82 -1.98 16.28
C VAL A 27 3.28 -2.73 17.49
N GLU A 28 3.51 -2.21 18.71
CA GLU A 28 2.99 -2.84 19.93
C GLU A 28 1.46 -2.90 19.94
N ALA A 29 0.79 -1.84 19.49
CA ALA A 29 -0.66 -1.80 19.35
C ALA A 29 -1.16 -2.85 18.34
N LEU A 30 -0.54 -2.93 17.17
CA LEU A 30 -0.91 -3.88 16.12
C LEU A 30 -0.80 -5.35 16.57
N ARG A 31 0.21 -5.66 17.40
CA ARG A 31 0.39 -7.00 17.97
C ARG A 31 -0.73 -7.42 18.94
N LYS A 32 -1.54 -6.48 19.44
CA LYS A 32 -2.65 -6.78 20.36
C LYS A 32 -3.91 -7.24 19.63
N LEU A 33 -4.04 -6.94 18.33
CA LEU A 33 -5.22 -7.23 17.54
C LEU A 33 -5.52 -8.73 17.50
N LYS A 34 -6.81 -9.05 17.56
CA LYS A 34 -7.35 -10.42 17.43
C LYS A 34 -8.01 -10.69 16.08
N ILE A 35 -7.93 -9.71 15.19
CA ILE A 35 -8.38 -9.81 13.81
C ILE A 35 -7.16 -9.83 12.88
N PRO A 36 -7.28 -10.38 11.66
CA PRO A 36 -6.21 -10.35 10.68
C PRO A 36 -5.76 -8.91 10.37
N VAL A 37 -4.45 -8.73 10.25
CA VAL A 37 -3.80 -7.46 9.88
C VAL A 37 -3.10 -7.66 8.55
N VAL A 38 -3.58 -7.00 7.50
CA VAL A 38 -2.97 -7.01 6.17
C VAL A 38 -2.04 -5.81 6.05
N LEU A 39 -0.74 -6.03 5.89
CA LEU A 39 0.16 -4.92 5.58
C LEU A 39 0.09 -4.62 4.08
N ALA A 40 -0.13 -3.36 3.72
CA ALA A 40 -0.13 -2.90 2.35
C ALA A 40 1.06 -1.97 2.09
N THR A 41 1.80 -2.18 1.01
CA THR A 41 2.98 -1.36 0.73
C THR A 41 3.33 -1.32 -0.75
N GLY A 42 3.97 -0.23 -1.18
CA GLY A 42 4.62 -0.11 -2.49
C GLY A 42 6.02 -0.75 -2.55
N ASN A 43 6.50 -1.35 -1.46
CA ASN A 43 7.83 -1.98 -1.42
C ASN A 43 7.85 -3.35 -2.10
N ALA A 44 9.08 -3.80 -2.43
CA ALA A 44 9.32 -5.12 -2.99
C ALA A 44 8.93 -6.25 -2.00
N PRO A 45 8.55 -7.45 -2.49
CA PRO A 45 8.06 -8.53 -1.66
C PRO A 45 9.04 -8.99 -0.58
N CYS A 46 10.34 -8.98 -0.86
CA CYS A 46 11.36 -9.35 0.11
C CYS A 46 11.40 -8.39 1.32
N PHE A 47 11.22 -7.09 1.08
CA PHE A 47 11.15 -6.07 2.13
C PHE A 47 9.85 -6.21 2.92
N ALA A 48 8.71 -6.31 2.23
CA ALA A 48 7.41 -6.47 2.87
C ALA A 48 7.39 -7.70 3.80
N ARG A 49 7.97 -8.82 3.36
CA ARG A 49 8.14 -10.04 4.17
C ARG A 49 9.00 -9.79 5.41
N ALA A 50 10.13 -9.12 5.26
CA ALA A 50 11.02 -8.83 6.38
C ALA A 50 10.33 -7.93 7.42
N VAL A 51 9.62 -6.89 6.94
CA VAL A 51 8.89 -5.95 7.81
C VAL A 51 7.72 -6.63 8.50
N ALA A 52 6.92 -7.43 7.79
CA ALA A 52 5.82 -8.19 8.41
C ALA A 52 6.30 -9.05 9.58
N LYS A 53 7.45 -9.73 9.40
CA LYS A 53 8.11 -10.50 10.46
C LYS A 53 8.54 -9.64 11.65
N VAL A 54 9.17 -8.49 11.39
CA VAL A 54 9.67 -7.60 12.44
C VAL A 54 8.52 -6.93 13.19
N ILE A 55 7.46 -6.51 12.50
CA ILE A 55 6.24 -5.98 13.12
C ILE A 55 5.54 -7.10 13.90
N GLY A 56 5.58 -8.35 13.46
CA GLY A 56 5.00 -9.48 14.18
C GLY A 56 3.47 -9.48 14.12
N VAL A 57 2.93 -9.13 12.96
CA VAL A 57 1.50 -9.20 12.63
C VAL A 57 1.25 -10.31 11.62
N SER A 58 0.02 -10.44 11.09
CA SER A 58 -0.32 -11.51 10.16
C SER A 58 0.60 -11.53 8.93
N ASP A 59 0.82 -12.72 8.39
CA ASP A 59 1.63 -12.95 7.20
C ASP A 59 0.94 -12.56 5.88
N VAL A 60 -0.24 -11.93 5.97
CA VAL A 60 -0.98 -11.46 4.80
C VAL A 60 -0.45 -10.08 4.41
N VAL A 61 0.14 -9.98 3.22
CA VAL A 61 0.76 -8.75 2.74
C VAL A 61 0.40 -8.44 1.29
N ILE A 62 0.17 -7.16 1.02
CA ILE A 62 0.06 -6.57 -0.31
C ILE A 62 1.36 -5.82 -0.58
N CYS A 63 2.06 -6.20 -1.64
CA CYS A 63 3.33 -5.60 -2.05
C CYS A 63 3.19 -4.95 -3.43
N GLU A 64 4.16 -4.12 -3.81
CA GLU A 64 4.22 -3.51 -5.16
C GLU A 64 2.88 -2.89 -5.58
N ASN A 65 2.26 -2.12 -4.66
CA ASN A 65 0.98 -1.43 -4.87
C ASN A 65 -0.18 -2.35 -5.30
N GLY A 66 -0.13 -3.64 -4.92
CA GLY A 66 -1.14 -4.63 -5.28
C GLY A 66 -0.66 -5.69 -6.27
N GLY A 67 0.52 -5.53 -6.85
CA GLY A 67 0.99 -6.43 -7.91
C GLY A 67 1.49 -7.77 -7.41
N VAL A 68 1.72 -7.90 -6.10
CA VAL A 68 2.08 -9.15 -5.45
C VAL A 68 1.33 -9.26 -4.13
N VAL A 69 0.79 -10.45 -3.84
CA VAL A 69 0.19 -10.78 -2.54
C VAL A 69 0.82 -12.05 -1.96
N ARG A 70 0.82 -12.17 -0.63
CA ARG A 70 1.26 -13.35 0.12
C ARG A 70 0.34 -13.54 1.33
N PHE A 71 0.15 -14.79 1.77
CA PHE A 71 -0.76 -15.16 2.86
C PHE A 71 -0.09 -15.86 4.05
N SER A 72 1.17 -16.28 3.92
CA SER A 72 1.89 -17.00 4.99
C SER A 72 3.39 -16.71 4.92
N TYR A 73 4.06 -16.88 6.06
CA TYR A 73 5.50 -16.60 6.21
C TYR A 73 6.35 -17.33 5.16
N ASP A 74 6.13 -18.64 5.00
CA ASP A 74 6.78 -19.49 4.02
C ASP A 74 5.99 -19.58 2.70
N GLY A 75 4.96 -18.75 2.55
CA GLY A 75 4.10 -18.73 1.37
C GLY A 75 4.80 -18.19 0.13
N GLU A 76 4.41 -18.72 -1.03
CA GLU A 76 4.86 -18.20 -2.30
C GLU A 76 4.24 -16.83 -2.60
N ASP A 77 4.96 -16.04 -3.41
CA ASP A 77 4.43 -14.78 -3.92
C ASP A 77 3.43 -15.07 -5.03
N ILE A 78 2.20 -14.57 -4.87
CA ILE A 78 1.18 -14.60 -5.92
C ILE A 78 1.31 -13.29 -6.69
N VAL A 79 1.84 -13.37 -7.91
CA VAL A 79 2.03 -12.21 -8.79
C VAL A 79 0.74 -11.94 -9.56
N LEU A 80 0.13 -10.79 -9.30
CA LEU A 80 -1.12 -10.32 -9.93
C LEU A 80 -0.87 -9.34 -11.08
N GLY A 81 0.32 -8.71 -11.12
CA GLY A 81 0.68 -7.72 -12.14
C GLY A 81 1.61 -8.23 -13.23
N ASN A 82 1.62 -7.56 -14.39
CA ASN A 82 2.53 -7.85 -15.49
C ASN A 82 3.72 -6.86 -15.51
N LYS A 83 4.92 -7.35 -15.17
CA LYS A 83 6.15 -6.53 -15.18
C LYS A 83 6.60 -6.15 -16.60
N GLU A 84 6.33 -6.98 -17.62
CA GLU A 84 6.74 -6.67 -19.00
C GLU A 84 6.07 -5.39 -19.52
N LYS A 85 4.79 -5.17 -19.20
CA LYS A 85 4.09 -3.90 -19.54
C LYS A 85 4.80 -2.70 -18.90
N CYS A 86 5.20 -2.83 -17.64
CA CYS A 86 5.89 -1.79 -16.90
C CYS A 86 7.28 -1.50 -17.48
N ILE A 87 8.01 -2.53 -17.94
CA ILE A 87 9.31 -2.38 -18.60
C ILE A 87 9.17 -1.66 -19.94
N LYS A 88 8.17 -1.99 -20.76
CA LYS A 88 7.90 -1.29 -22.02
C LYS A 88 7.60 0.20 -21.82
N ALA A 89 6.82 0.52 -20.78
CA ALA A 89 6.56 1.92 -20.40
C ALA A 89 7.83 2.62 -19.87
N LEU A 90 8.67 1.93 -19.10
CA LEU A 90 9.96 2.45 -18.64
C LEU A 90 10.89 2.79 -19.82
N GLU A 91 10.95 1.94 -20.84
CA GLU A 91 11.75 2.18 -22.05
C GLU A 91 11.32 3.46 -22.76
N GLU A 92 10.02 3.77 -22.77
CA GLU A 92 9.53 5.03 -23.31
C GLU A 92 9.95 6.21 -22.43
N LEU A 93 9.76 6.15 -21.11
CA LEU A 93 10.18 7.24 -20.21
C LEU A 93 11.67 7.55 -20.31
N LYS A 94 12.53 6.53 -20.48
CA LYS A 94 13.98 6.69 -20.62
C LYS A 94 14.41 7.49 -21.85
N LYS A 95 13.53 7.67 -22.85
CA LYS A 95 13.79 8.54 -24.01
C LYS A 95 13.69 10.02 -23.66
N HIS A 96 12.93 10.35 -22.61
CA HIS A 96 12.59 11.73 -22.24
C HIS A 96 13.25 12.16 -20.92
N PHE A 97 13.55 11.21 -20.03
CA PHE A 97 14.06 11.49 -18.69
C PHE A 97 15.28 10.65 -18.32
N SER A 98 16.12 11.20 -17.44
CA SER A 98 17.15 10.42 -16.73
C SER A 98 16.51 9.66 -15.56
N VAL A 99 16.05 8.44 -15.84
CA VAL A 99 15.33 7.61 -14.86
C VAL A 99 16.31 6.84 -13.98
N GLU A 100 16.20 7.03 -12.66
CA GLU A 100 16.89 6.21 -11.66
C GLU A 100 15.96 5.11 -11.15
N LEU A 101 16.35 3.85 -11.33
CA LEU A 101 15.58 2.69 -10.89
C LEU A 101 15.83 2.36 -9.41
N LEU A 102 14.78 1.90 -8.72
CA LEU A 102 14.82 1.47 -7.32
C LEU A 102 14.41 0.00 -7.18
N ASP A 103 15.26 -0.81 -6.56
CA ASP A 103 15.03 -2.22 -6.24
C ASP A 103 14.62 -3.09 -7.46
N PHE A 104 15.07 -2.72 -8.67
CA PHE A 104 14.54 -3.28 -9.91
C PHE A 104 14.62 -4.82 -10.00
N GLU A 105 15.70 -5.39 -9.48
CA GLU A 105 15.94 -6.84 -9.45
C GLU A 105 15.05 -7.57 -8.43
N TYR A 106 14.61 -6.88 -7.37
CA TYR A 106 13.80 -7.45 -6.30
C TYR A 106 12.30 -7.34 -6.56
N ARG A 107 11.90 -6.54 -7.54
CA ARG A 107 10.49 -6.34 -7.92
C ARG A 107 10.02 -7.38 -8.93
N LYS A 108 8.79 -7.85 -8.79
CA LYS A 108 8.21 -8.96 -9.57
C LYS A 108 7.14 -8.51 -10.57
N SER A 109 6.45 -7.42 -10.29
CA SER A 109 5.23 -7.01 -11.00
C SER A 109 5.25 -5.56 -11.50
N GLU A 110 6.08 -4.70 -10.90
CA GLU A 110 6.14 -3.27 -11.20
C GLU A 110 7.57 -2.76 -11.44
N VAL A 111 7.68 -1.50 -11.86
CA VAL A 111 8.94 -0.75 -11.91
C VAL A 111 8.85 0.45 -10.97
N CYS A 112 9.82 0.59 -10.07
CA CYS A 112 9.91 1.71 -9.14
C CYS A 112 11.10 2.60 -9.50
N MET A 113 10.92 3.91 -9.34
CA MET A 113 11.85 4.93 -9.81
C MET A 113 11.96 6.07 -8.80
N ARG A 114 13.09 6.77 -8.82
CA ARG A 114 13.27 8.02 -8.07
C ARG A 114 12.27 9.07 -8.54
N ARG A 115 11.82 9.92 -7.62
CA ARG A 115 10.99 11.11 -7.88
C ARG A 115 11.85 12.26 -8.44
N ASN A 116 12.53 12.06 -9.57
CA ASN A 116 13.52 13.00 -10.13
C ASN A 116 13.10 13.60 -11.49
N PHE A 117 11.86 13.41 -11.91
CA PHE A 117 11.32 13.99 -13.15
C PHE A 117 9.88 14.49 -12.96
N ASP A 118 9.38 15.22 -13.96
CA ASP A 118 8.02 15.77 -13.95
C ASP A 118 6.98 14.66 -14.13
N LEU A 119 6.17 14.44 -13.09
CA LEU A 119 5.17 13.38 -13.07
C LEU A 119 4.05 13.61 -14.08
N GLN A 120 3.66 14.85 -14.34
CA GLN A 120 2.54 15.18 -15.22
C GLN A 120 2.91 14.93 -16.67
N MET A 121 4.10 15.35 -17.09
CA MET A 121 4.66 15.05 -18.41
C MET A 121 4.83 13.54 -18.61
N ALA A 122 5.33 12.83 -17.58
CA ALA A 122 5.46 11.38 -17.64
C ALA A 122 4.09 10.67 -17.78
N ARG A 123 3.04 11.16 -17.11
CA ARG A 123 1.66 10.65 -17.26
C ARG A 123 1.14 10.85 -18.69
N GLU A 124 1.43 11.98 -19.31
CA GLU A 124 1.03 12.23 -20.71
C GLU A 124 1.79 11.34 -21.70
N ILE A 125 3.09 11.11 -21.48
CA ILE A 125 3.89 10.19 -22.31
C ILE A 125 3.33 8.76 -22.23
N LEU A 126 2.88 8.34 -21.04
CA LEU A 126 2.38 6.99 -20.80
C LEU A 126 0.85 6.82 -21.00
N LYS A 127 0.14 7.82 -21.50
CA LYS A 127 -1.34 7.80 -21.57
C LYS A 127 -1.91 6.63 -22.38
N ASP A 128 -1.18 6.20 -23.41
CA ASP A 128 -1.57 5.12 -24.33
C ASP A 128 -1.02 3.75 -23.90
N PHE A 129 -0.27 3.69 -22.80
CA PHE A 129 0.24 2.44 -22.23
C PHE A 129 -0.78 1.85 -21.24
N ASP A 130 -0.89 0.51 -21.23
CA ASP A 130 -1.73 -0.23 -20.28
C ASP A 130 -1.08 -0.35 -18.88
N VAL A 131 -0.64 0.79 -18.34
CA VAL A 131 0.01 0.92 -17.03
C VAL A 131 -0.58 2.12 -16.27
N ARG A 132 -0.30 2.20 -14.98
CA ARG A 132 -0.52 3.38 -14.13
C ARG A 132 0.83 3.94 -13.71
N LEU A 133 0.92 5.26 -13.59
CA LEU A 133 2.05 5.96 -12.99
C LEU A 133 1.61 6.61 -11.67
N LEU A 134 2.04 6.03 -10.56
CA LEU A 134 1.65 6.38 -9.19
C LEU A 134 2.77 7.16 -8.49
N ASP A 135 2.38 8.12 -7.64
CA ASP A 135 3.28 8.79 -6.70
C ASP A 135 2.91 8.35 -5.27
N SER A 136 3.83 7.64 -4.61
CA SER A 136 3.66 7.24 -3.20
C SER A 136 4.09 8.33 -2.22
N GLY A 137 4.54 9.50 -2.69
CA GLY A 137 5.24 10.49 -1.87
C GLY A 137 6.71 10.13 -1.62
N PHE A 138 7.12 8.89 -1.87
CA PHE A 138 8.50 8.43 -1.70
C PHE A 138 9.18 8.00 -2.99
N ALA A 139 8.43 7.38 -3.91
CA ALA A 139 8.90 6.94 -5.22
C ALA A 139 7.81 7.06 -6.28
N TYR A 140 8.21 7.03 -7.55
CA TYR A 140 7.28 6.84 -8.66
C TYR A 140 7.21 5.37 -9.04
N HIS A 141 6.01 4.87 -9.28
CA HIS A 141 5.75 3.47 -9.61
C HIS A 141 5.02 3.34 -10.93
N ILE A 142 5.55 2.54 -11.85
CA ILE A 142 4.82 2.06 -13.02
C ILE A 142 4.27 0.68 -12.67
N SER A 143 2.96 0.56 -12.57
CA SER A 143 2.27 -0.70 -12.27
C SER A 143 1.31 -1.10 -13.40
N ASP A 144 0.98 -2.39 -13.51
CA ASP A 144 -0.08 -2.85 -14.44
C ASP A 144 -1.39 -2.10 -14.13
N ARG A 145 -2.09 -1.64 -15.18
CA ARG A 145 -3.36 -0.90 -15.03
C ARG A 145 -4.46 -1.71 -14.36
N ASN A 146 -4.38 -3.02 -14.45
CA ASN A 146 -5.32 -3.94 -13.83
C ASN A 146 -5.01 -4.25 -12.37
N VAL A 147 -3.94 -3.68 -11.80
CA VAL A 147 -3.52 -3.89 -10.43
C VAL A 147 -3.72 -2.62 -9.60
N SER A 148 -4.08 -2.82 -8.33
CA SER A 148 -4.10 -1.79 -7.29
C SER A 148 -4.13 -2.45 -5.90
N LYS A 149 -3.82 -1.69 -4.86
CA LYS A 149 -3.99 -2.15 -3.47
C LYS A 149 -5.45 -2.55 -3.19
N GLY A 150 -6.42 -1.86 -3.77
CA GLY A 150 -7.85 -2.20 -3.66
C GLY A 150 -8.20 -3.56 -4.26
N LYS A 151 -7.77 -3.83 -5.50
CA LYS A 151 -7.98 -5.13 -6.14
C LYS A 151 -7.25 -6.27 -5.42
N ALA A 152 -6.05 -6.00 -4.90
CA ALA A 152 -5.33 -6.95 -4.07
C ALA A 152 -6.06 -7.22 -2.74
N LEU A 153 -6.68 -6.20 -2.15
CA LEU A 153 -7.51 -6.34 -0.95
C LEU A 153 -8.78 -7.15 -1.23
N GLU A 154 -9.43 -6.98 -2.39
CA GLU A 154 -10.55 -7.83 -2.82
C GLU A 154 -10.12 -9.29 -2.99
N PHE A 155 -8.98 -9.52 -3.65
CA PHE A 155 -8.42 -10.87 -3.79
C PHE A 155 -8.12 -11.52 -2.43
N ILE A 156 -7.51 -10.77 -1.51
CA ILE A 156 -7.26 -11.23 -0.13
C ILE A 156 -8.56 -11.48 0.62
N SER A 157 -9.56 -10.61 0.46
CA SER A 157 -10.88 -10.72 1.04
C SER A 157 -11.54 -12.06 0.65
N ASP A 158 -11.50 -12.42 -0.63
CA ASP A 158 -12.02 -13.69 -1.13
C ASP A 158 -11.27 -14.89 -0.53
N CYS A 159 -9.93 -14.84 -0.49
CA CYS A 159 -9.11 -15.91 0.08
C CYS A 159 -9.31 -16.09 1.60
N LEU A 160 -9.57 -15.01 2.33
CA LEU A 160 -9.83 -15.06 3.77
C LEU A 160 -11.29 -15.41 4.11
N GLY A 161 -12.19 -15.41 3.12
CA GLY A 161 -13.63 -15.58 3.37
C GLY A 161 -14.25 -14.43 4.17
N ILE A 162 -13.61 -13.26 4.16
CA ILE A 162 -14.07 -12.06 4.85
C ILE A 162 -14.54 -11.09 3.78
N PRO A 163 -15.83 -10.67 3.74
CA PRO A 163 -16.27 -9.68 2.75
C PRO A 163 -15.41 -8.41 2.81
N VAL A 164 -15.08 -7.81 1.67
CA VAL A 164 -14.21 -6.62 1.63
C VAL A 164 -14.79 -5.44 2.42
N LYS A 165 -16.12 -5.38 2.54
CA LYS A 165 -16.85 -4.44 3.41
C LYS A 165 -16.74 -4.73 4.91
N GLY A 166 -16.13 -5.85 5.30
CA GLY A 166 -15.73 -6.16 6.67
C GLY A 166 -14.34 -5.63 7.03
N PHE A 167 -13.59 -5.07 6.08
CA PHE A 167 -12.27 -4.50 6.34
C PHE A 167 -12.36 -3.04 6.78
N ALA A 168 -11.60 -2.70 7.82
CA ALA A 168 -11.13 -1.34 8.04
C ALA A 168 -9.82 -1.12 7.26
N VAL A 169 -9.60 0.07 6.72
CA VAL A 169 -8.35 0.42 6.03
C VAL A 169 -7.75 1.69 6.59
N VAL A 170 -6.42 1.73 6.72
CA VAL A 170 -5.65 2.90 7.17
C VAL A 170 -4.59 3.23 6.12
N GLY A 171 -4.51 4.50 5.70
CA GLY A 171 -3.52 4.94 4.70
C GLY A 171 -3.28 6.44 4.70
N ASP A 172 -2.34 6.88 3.87
CA ASP A 172 -1.88 8.27 3.80
C ASP A 172 -1.81 8.86 2.38
N SER A 173 -1.71 8.05 1.32
CA SER A 173 -1.28 8.54 0.00
C SER A 173 -2.21 8.13 -1.15
N GLU A 174 -1.93 8.65 -2.37
CA GLU A 174 -2.79 8.47 -3.56
C GLU A 174 -3.02 7.00 -3.91
N ASN A 175 -2.02 6.14 -3.68
CA ASN A 175 -2.11 4.70 -3.94
C ASN A 175 -3.02 3.94 -2.95
N ASP A 176 -3.46 4.57 -1.86
CA ASP A 176 -4.41 3.99 -0.89
C ASP A 176 -5.88 4.24 -1.26
N ILE A 177 -6.15 5.17 -2.18
CA ILE A 177 -7.50 5.51 -2.64
C ILE A 177 -8.26 4.26 -3.10
N ASP A 178 -7.58 3.34 -3.79
CA ASP A 178 -8.23 2.12 -4.28
C ASP A 178 -8.63 1.16 -3.14
N MET A 179 -7.88 1.10 -2.02
CA MET A 179 -8.33 0.37 -0.83
C MET A 179 -9.53 1.03 -0.19
N PHE A 180 -9.52 2.37 -0.12
CA PHE A 180 -10.63 3.13 0.46
C PHE A 180 -11.93 2.91 -0.32
N ARG A 181 -11.87 2.82 -1.65
CA ARG A 181 -13.07 2.59 -2.48
C ARG A 181 -13.78 1.27 -2.18
N VAL A 182 -13.03 0.22 -1.82
CA VAL A 182 -13.57 -1.13 -1.64
C VAL A 182 -13.90 -1.47 -0.18
N ALA A 183 -13.16 -0.91 0.78
CA ALA A 183 -13.30 -1.20 2.21
C ALA A 183 -14.66 -0.80 2.81
N GLY A 184 -14.92 -1.31 4.01
CA GLY A 184 -16.11 -0.99 4.80
C GLY A 184 -15.96 0.23 5.69
N PHE A 185 -14.74 0.51 6.14
CA PHE A 185 -14.44 1.66 6.98
C PHE A 185 -13.03 2.20 6.66
N ARG A 186 -12.92 3.51 6.49
CA ARG A 186 -11.76 4.15 5.83
C ARG A 186 -11.19 5.20 6.76
N ILE A 187 -9.89 5.08 7.07
CA ILE A 187 -9.23 5.91 8.06
C ILE A 187 -8.00 6.55 7.45
N ALA A 188 -7.95 7.87 7.39
CA ALA A 188 -6.77 8.60 6.94
C ALA A 188 -6.01 9.18 8.15
N VAL A 189 -4.68 9.06 8.16
CA VAL A 189 -3.85 9.69 9.20
C VAL A 189 -3.71 11.20 8.97
N ALA A 190 -3.29 11.96 9.98
CA ALA A 190 -3.28 13.44 9.90
C ALA A 190 -2.35 13.98 8.81
N ASN A 191 -1.29 13.26 8.43
CA ASN A 191 -0.38 13.63 7.35
C ASN A 191 -0.88 13.18 5.96
N ALA A 192 -2.03 12.52 5.86
CA ALA A 192 -2.54 12.00 4.61
C ALA A 192 -2.86 13.08 3.57
N ASP A 193 -2.77 12.71 2.30
CA ASP A 193 -3.18 13.52 1.16
C ASP A 193 -4.64 13.99 1.30
N ILE A 194 -4.90 15.20 0.84
CA ILE A 194 -6.21 15.83 0.97
C ILE A 194 -7.30 14.99 0.29
N ARG A 195 -7.01 14.40 -0.88
CA ARG A 195 -7.97 13.58 -1.62
C ARG A 195 -8.30 12.29 -0.89
N LEU A 196 -7.34 11.73 -0.15
CA LEU A 196 -7.58 10.53 0.65
C LEU A 196 -8.44 10.86 1.87
N LYS A 197 -8.16 11.98 2.55
CA LYS A 197 -8.96 12.47 3.69
C LYS A 197 -10.42 12.72 3.32
N GLU A 198 -10.68 13.27 2.13
CA GLU A 198 -12.05 13.47 1.61
C GLU A 198 -12.83 12.15 1.44
N LEU A 199 -12.13 11.03 1.27
CA LEU A 199 -12.73 9.70 1.16
C LEU A 199 -12.83 8.97 2.50
N ALA A 200 -12.25 9.50 3.57
CA ALA A 200 -12.18 8.84 4.86
C ALA A 200 -13.49 8.96 5.65
N ASP A 201 -13.85 7.91 6.38
CA ASP A 201 -14.91 7.95 7.39
C ASP A 201 -14.39 8.57 8.69
N LEU A 202 -13.08 8.49 8.92
CA LEU A 202 -12.36 9.07 10.04
C LEU A 202 -11.02 9.64 9.58
N VAL A 203 -10.70 10.86 10.00
CA VAL A 203 -9.34 11.39 9.93
C VAL A 203 -8.79 11.48 11.34
N THR A 204 -7.68 10.81 11.62
CA THR A 204 -7.08 10.82 12.96
C THR A 204 -6.33 12.14 13.19
N PRO A 205 -6.29 12.68 14.42
CA PRO A 205 -5.58 13.93 14.70
C PRO A 205 -4.05 13.81 14.66
N SER A 206 -3.49 12.62 14.90
CA SER A 206 -2.04 12.40 14.84
C SER A 206 -1.56 11.86 13.48
N ASN A 207 -0.29 12.13 13.19
CA ASN A 207 0.41 11.65 12.00
C ASN A 207 0.90 10.21 12.18
N ASP A 208 1.20 9.58 11.06
CA ASP A 208 1.94 8.32 10.97
C ASP A 208 1.41 7.29 11.99
N GLY A 209 2.33 6.56 12.65
CA GLY A 209 1.97 5.48 13.55
C GLY A 209 1.17 5.91 14.79
N ASP A 210 1.27 7.17 15.22
CA ASP A 210 0.43 7.64 16.34
C ASP A 210 -1.04 7.77 15.89
N GLY A 211 -1.28 8.17 14.63
CA GLY A 211 -2.60 8.12 14.01
C GLY A 211 -3.14 6.69 13.89
N VAL A 212 -2.29 5.71 13.60
CA VAL A 212 -2.69 4.29 13.61
C VAL A 212 -3.18 3.86 14.99
N ILE A 213 -2.51 4.27 16.07
CA ILE A 213 -2.95 3.95 17.45
C ILE A 213 -4.34 4.53 17.71
N GLU A 214 -4.56 5.81 17.37
CA GLU A 214 -5.86 6.48 17.53
C GLU A 214 -6.97 5.80 16.72
N ALA A 215 -6.65 5.32 15.52
CA ALA A 215 -7.56 4.55 14.69
C ALA A 215 -7.99 3.24 15.38
N LEU A 216 -7.03 2.53 15.97
CA LEU A 216 -7.30 1.27 16.68
C LEU A 216 -8.12 1.49 17.96
N GLU A 217 -7.85 2.56 18.71
CA GLU A 217 -8.64 2.97 19.88
C GLU A 217 -10.07 3.32 19.48
N PHE A 218 -10.25 4.09 18.40
CA PHE A 218 -11.58 4.44 17.88
C PHE A 218 -12.40 3.21 17.49
N LEU A 219 -11.76 2.23 16.85
CA LEU A 219 -12.37 0.95 16.49
C LEU A 219 -12.54 -0.02 17.67
N ARG A 220 -12.06 0.34 18.87
CA ARG A 220 -12.06 -0.50 20.07
C ARG A 220 -11.34 -1.83 19.88
N LEU A 221 -10.24 -1.81 19.13
CA LEU A 221 -9.39 -2.98 18.88
C LEU A 221 -8.26 -3.12 19.91
N ILE A 222 -7.98 -2.06 20.65
CA ILE A 222 -6.98 -1.99 21.73
C ILE A 222 -7.51 -1.22 22.93
#